data_AF-A0A2V9HEI3-F1
#
_entry.id   AF-A0A2V9HEI3-F1
#
_cell.length_a   1.000
_cell.length_b   1.000
_cell.length_c   1.000
_cell.angle_alpha   90.00
_cell.angle_beta   90.00
_cell.angle_gamma   90.00
#
_symmetry.space_group_name_H-M   'P 1'
#
loop_
_entity.id
_entity.type
_entity.pdbx_description
1 polymer ?
#
loop_
_entity_poly.entity_id
_entity_poly.type
_entity_poly.pdbx_seq_one_letter_code
_entity_poly.pdbx_strand_id
1 'polypeptide(L)' 'MKDQLEGLVNQMVERGILFDEAVGEFEKRFIKRVLDRANGNQSRAAEILGIHRNTLSRKIDEYKLDSNGHRRLSR' A
#
# COMPACT_ATOMS: atom_id res chain seq x y z
N MET A 1 -3.97 6.73 -17.57
CA MET A 1 -4.33 6.21 -16.23
C MET A 1 -5.48 5.22 -16.29
N LYS A 2 -6.64 5.56 -16.88
CA LYS A 2 -7.77 4.63 -17.07
C LYS A 2 -7.37 3.37 -17.84
N ASP A 3 -6.69 3.53 -18.97
CA ASP A 3 -6.27 2.42 -19.84
C ASP A 3 -5.32 1.41 -19.16
N GLN A 4 -4.33 1.90 -18.40
CA GLN A 4 -3.40 1.05 -17.65
C GLN A 4 -4.06 0.32 -16.48
N LEU A 5 -5.04 0.95 -15.82
CA LEU A 5 -5.78 0.32 -14.73
C LEU A 5 -6.71 -0.77 -15.28
N GLU A 6 -7.38 -0.50 -16.40
CA GLU A 6 -8.26 -1.47 -17.07
C GLU A 6 -7.46 -2.69 -17.55
N GLY A 7 -6.29 -2.49 -18.14
CA GLY A 7 -5.37 -3.57 -18.49
C GLY A 7 -4.92 -4.41 -17.30
N LEU A 8 -4.62 -3.78 -16.16
CA LEU A 8 -4.27 -4.50 -14.94
C LEU A 8 -5.44 -5.32 -14.41
N VAL A 9 -6.66 -4.74 -14.38
CA VAL A 9 -7.87 -5.42 -13.92
C VAL A 9 -8.16 -6.64 -14.80
N ASN A 10 -8.07 -6.49 -16.12
CA ASN A 10 -8.26 -7.62 -17.04
C ASN A 10 -7.27 -8.75 -16.75
N GLN A 11 -5.98 -8.44 -16.57
CA GLN A 11 -4.98 -9.45 -16.21
C GLN A 11 -5.25 -10.14 -14.87
N MET A 12 -5.78 -9.41 -13.86
CA MET A 12 -6.13 -9.99 -12.57
C MET A 12 -7.32 -10.94 -12.69
N VAL A 13 -8.33 -10.58 -13.46
CA VAL A 13 -9.50 -11.42 -13.74
C VAL A 13 -9.10 -12.66 -14.55
N GLU A 14 -8.31 -12.51 -15.62
CA GLU A 14 -7.83 -13.63 -16.44
C GLU A 14 -7.00 -14.64 -15.63
N ARG A 15 -6.26 -14.17 -14.63
CA ARG A 15 -5.47 -15.01 -13.71
C ARG A 15 -6.28 -15.61 -12.57
N GLY A 16 -7.58 -15.32 -12.49
CA GLY A 16 -8.46 -15.83 -11.44
C GLY A 16 -8.15 -15.26 -10.05
N ILE A 17 -7.56 -14.07 -9.96
CA ILE A 17 -7.31 -13.41 -8.68
C ILE A 17 -8.65 -12.99 -8.08
N LEU A 18 -8.90 -13.40 -6.84
CA LEU A 18 -10.12 -13.05 -6.13
C LEU A 18 -10.14 -11.54 -5.84
N PHE A 19 -11.34 -10.96 -5.81
CA PHE A 19 -11.52 -9.53 -5.54
C PHE A 19 -10.87 -9.12 -4.21
N ASP A 20 -11.03 -9.93 -3.16
CA ASP A 20 -10.46 -9.66 -1.83
C ASP A 20 -8.92 -9.64 -1.86
N GLU A 21 -8.30 -10.59 -2.57
CA GLU A 21 -6.85 -10.63 -2.76
C GLU A 21 -6.35 -9.42 -3.57
N ALA A 22 -7.09 -9.04 -4.61
CA ALA A 22 -6.78 -7.89 -5.43
C ALA A 22 -6.80 -6.58 -4.61
N VAL A 23 -7.84 -6.40 -3.80
CA VAL A 23 -7.99 -5.26 -2.90
C VAL A 23 -6.88 -5.24 -1.86
N GLY A 24 -6.59 -6.37 -1.22
CA GLY A 24 -5.53 -6.48 -0.21
C GLY A 24 -4.15 -6.16 -0.77
N GLU A 25 -3.80 -6.70 -1.95
CA GLU A 25 -2.52 -6.40 -2.60
C GLU A 25 -2.42 -4.94 -3.05
N PHE A 26 -3.51 -4.36 -3.57
CA PHE A 26 -3.55 -2.95 -3.94
C PHE A 26 -3.34 -2.08 -2.70
N GLU A 27 -4.11 -2.31 -1.64
CA GLU A 27 -4.08 -1.50 -0.42
C GLU A 27 -2.70 -1.56 0.24
N LYS A 28 -2.12 -2.76 0.36
CA LYS A 28 -0.76 -2.97 0.88
C LYS A 28 0.29 -2.19 0.08
N ARG A 29 0.26 -2.27 -1.25
CA ARG A 29 1.22 -1.57 -2.13
C ARG A 29 1.04 -0.06 -2.08
N PHE A 30 -0.20 0.41 -2.03
CA PHE A 30 -0.52 1.83 -1.98
C PHE A 30 -0.07 2.46 -0.67
N ILE A 31 -0.41 1.84 0.47
CA ILE A 31 0.02 2.30 1.80
C ILE A 31 1.53 2.32 1.91
N LYS A 32 2.21 1.26 1.44
CA LYS A 32 3.68 1.21 1.44
C LYS A 32 4.29 2.38 0.67
N ARG A 33 3.80 2.66 -0.54
CA ARG A 33 4.29 3.79 -1.36
C ARG A 33 4.09 5.14 -0.68
N VAL A 34 2.97 5.33 0.02
CA VAL A 34 2.73 6.57 0.77
C VAL A 34 3.63 6.66 1.99
N LEU A 35 3.88 5.56 2.70
CA LEU A 35 4.83 5.51 3.82
C LEU A 35 6.26 5.83 3.38
N ASP A 36 6.72 5.26 2.26
CA ASP A 36 8.01 5.59 1.64
C ASP A 36 8.08 7.10 1.31
N ARG A 37 7.03 7.66 0.70
CA ARG A 37 6.95 9.10 0.39
C ARG A 37 6.95 9.97 1.64
N ALA A 38 6.40 9.47 2.75
CA ALA A 38 6.40 10.13 4.04
C ALA A 38 7.68 9.84 4.86
N ASN A 39 8.66 9.13 4.29
CA ASN A 39 9.91 8.75 4.94
C ASN A 39 9.68 8.00 6.27
N GLY A 40 8.65 7.14 6.30
CA GLY A 40 8.22 6.39 7.49
C GLY A 40 7.39 7.18 8.50
N ASN A 41 7.09 8.47 8.25
CA ASN A 41 6.23 9.24 9.14
C ASN A 41 4.76 8.86 8.96
N GLN A 42 4.24 8.07 9.90
CA GLN A 42 2.85 7.58 9.87
C GLN A 42 1.81 8.70 9.94
N SER A 43 2.05 9.78 10.69
CA SER A 43 1.10 10.89 10.77
C SER A 43 0.96 11.57 9.41
N ARG A 44 2.09 11.88 8.78
CA ARG A 44 2.11 12.46 7.43
C ARG A 44 1.54 11.52 6.37
N ALA A 45 1.83 10.21 6.48
CA ALA A 45 1.27 9.22 5.59
C ALA A 45 -0.27 9.11 5.74
N ALA A 46 -0.77 9.19 6.97
CA ALA A 46 -2.21 9.17 7.26
C ALA A 46 -2.91 10.41 6.67
N GLU A 47 -2.28 11.58 6.75
CA GLU A 47 -2.76 12.81 6.10
C GLU A 47 -2.82 12.67 4.57
N ILE A 48 -1.78 12.09 3.94
CA ILE A 48 -1.74 11.86 2.48
C ILE A 48 -2.80 10.85 2.05
N LEU A 49 -3.01 9.80 2.85
CA LEU A 49 -4.02 8.76 2.59
C LEU A 49 -5.45 9.25 2.89
N GLY A 50 -5.62 10.35 3.63
CA GLY A 50 -6.92 10.84 4.06
C GLY A 50 -7.60 9.92 5.08
N ILE A 51 -6.83 9.15 5.86
CA ILE A 51 -7.35 8.22 6.87
C ILE A 51 -6.85 8.59 8.25
N HIS A 52 -7.55 8.12 9.28
CA HIS A 52 -7.09 8.29 10.66
C HIS A 52 -5.79 7.51 10.90
N ARG A 53 -4.83 8.10 11.63
CA ARG A 53 -3.55 7.45 11.97
C ARG A 53 -3.72 6.07 12.61
N ASN A 54 -4.71 5.89 13.49
CA ASN A 54 -4.97 4.59 14.12
C ASN A 54 -5.39 3.52 13.10
N THR A 55 -6.14 3.91 12.06
CA THR A 55 -6.50 3.01 10.96
C THR A 55 -5.28 2.64 10.14
N LEU A 56 -4.42 3.62 9.83
CA LEU A 56 -3.14 3.36 9.17
C LEU A 56 -2.26 2.41 9.98
N SER A 57 -2.14 2.62 11.30
CA SER A 57 -1.35 1.75 12.18
C SER A 57 -1.84 0.31 12.11
N ARG A 58 -3.15 0.08 12.25
CA ARG A 58 -3.74 -1.26 12.15
C ARG A 58 -3.44 -1.92 10.80
N LYS A 59 -3.56 -1.17 9.70
CA LYS A 59 -3.24 -1.68 8.35
C LYS A 59 -1.76 -1.98 8.18
N ILE A 60 -0.87 -1.19 8.78
CA ILE A 60 0.58 -1.47 8.79
C ILE A 60 0.86 -2.79 9.51
N ASP A 61 0.24 -3.00 10.67
CA ASP A 61 0.40 -4.23 11.46
C ASP A 61 -0.18 -5.45 10.73
N GLU A 62 -1.40 -5.33 10.17
CA GLU A 62 -2.09 -6.37 9.41
C GLU A 62 -1.28 -6.83 8.19
N TYR A 63 -0.74 -5.86 7.43
CA TYR A 63 0.05 -6.15 6.23
C TYR A 63 1.54 -6.36 6.50
N LYS A 64 1.98 -6.30 7.77
CA LYS A 64 3.38 -6.39 8.20
C LYS A 64 4.28 -5.46 7.37
N LEU A 65 3.82 -4.23 7.14
CA LEU A 65 4.50 -3.24 6.33
C LEU A 65 5.71 -2.69 7.10
N ASP A 66 6.86 -3.33 6.91
CA ASP A 66 8.11 -2.90 7.50
C ASP A 66 8.48 -1.51 6.97
N SER A 67 8.48 -0.51 7.86
CA SER A 67 8.90 0.87 7.54
C SER A 67 10.43 0.98 7.33
N ASN A 68 11.15 -0.15 7.44
CA ASN A 68 12.60 -0.24 7.55
C ASN A 68 13.33 -0.28 6.20
N GLY A 69 12.64 -0.03 5.08
CA GLY A 69 13.26 0.08 3.76
C GLY A 69 14.40 1.11 3.68
N HIS A 70 14.38 2.13 4.56
CA HIS A 70 15.45 3.13 4.65
C HIS A 70 16.57 2.79 5.62
N ARG A 71 16.40 1.82 6.53
CA ARG A 71 17.43 1.46 7.51
C ARG A 71 18.38 0.37 7.01
N ARG A 72 18.04 -0.29 5.89
CA ARG A 72 18.87 -1.36 5.27
C ARG A 72 19.86 -0.87 4.21
N LEU A 73 19.78 0.38 3.75
CA LEU A 73 20.69 0.95 2.73
C LEU A 73 21.76 1.88 3.30
N SER A 74 21.96 1.87 4.63
CA SER A 74 22.94 2.71 5.32
C SER A 74 24.03 1.89 6.04
N ARG A 75 24.43 0.76 5.44
CA ARG A 75 25.61 -0.03 5.83
C ARG A 75 26.40 -0.44 4.61
#